data_AF-A0A6A6DF13-F1
#
_entry.id   AF-A0A6A6DF13-F1
#
_cell.length_a   1.000
_cell.length_b   1.000
_cell.length_c   1.000
_cell.angle_alpha   90.00
_cell.angle_beta   90.00
_cell.angle_gamma   90.00
#
_symmetry.space_group_name_H-M   'P 1'
#
loop_
_entity.id
_entity.type
_entity.pdbx_description
1 polymer ?
#
loop_
_entity_poly.entity_id
_entity_poly.type
_entity_poly.pdbx_seq_one_letter_code
_entity_poly.pdbx_strand_id
1 'polypeptide(L)'
;MDYPSRRPPNIAPASQPQFGLSYTGHRYPPAQQVYGAYSTDQDIFFVQQRHNPSGQVASLPYHAPYPSSLPTVLSSHAQHDAEIAGNDQSTSAPAEAPSPMAPPARPRKRKAPTLRAEDWEPYKDRILDLHTVQGLSLPEVRQIIEKEYGFQAKERQYRTRISQWGMDKNVKPQEMAAIVRKRQRRKLVETNKGQLVFEVRGSQVEPQKIERWMKRKGVVESSLYAPSPAACKLSTSEARIPC
;
A
#
# COMPACT_ATOMS: atom_id res chain seq x y z
N MET A 1 -52.25 45.73 -17.58
CA MET A 1 -51.96 45.26 -16.20
C MET A 1 -50.64 45.87 -15.83
N ASP A 2 -50.72 47.11 -15.38
CA ASP A 2 -49.60 48.04 -15.37
C ASP A 2 -49.12 48.20 -13.94
N TYR A 3 -47.83 47.95 -13.72
CA TYR A 3 -47.20 48.09 -12.41
C TYR A 3 -46.76 49.56 -12.21
N PRO A 4 -47.37 50.31 -11.26
CA PRO A 4 -46.91 51.67 -10.97
C PRO A 4 -45.56 51.64 -10.24
N SER A 5 -44.59 52.38 -10.78
CA SER A 5 -43.23 52.47 -10.24
C SER A 5 -43.19 53.12 -8.85
N ARG A 6 -42.69 52.42 -7.84
CA ARG A 6 -42.34 53.04 -6.56
C ARG A 6 -41.05 53.87 -6.70
N ARG A 7 -41.16 55.19 -6.52
CA ARG A 7 -39.99 56.05 -6.28
C ARG A 7 -39.44 55.78 -4.86
N PRO A 8 -38.13 55.61 -4.66
CA PRO A 8 -37.53 55.67 -3.33
C PRO A 8 -37.51 57.12 -2.81
N PRO A 9 -37.66 57.35 -1.49
CA PRO A 9 -37.55 58.68 -0.90
C PRO A 9 -36.10 59.19 -0.88
N ASN A 10 -35.96 60.49 -1.07
CA ASN A 10 -34.70 61.23 -1.06
C ASN A 10 -34.16 61.37 0.37
N ILE A 11 -32.92 60.93 0.61
CA ILE A 11 -32.18 61.17 1.86
C ILE A 11 -30.84 61.81 1.51
N ALA A 12 -30.68 63.08 1.89
CA ALA A 12 -29.46 63.86 1.72
C ALA A 12 -28.39 63.45 2.77
N PRO A 13 -27.09 63.74 2.55
CA PRO A 13 -26.00 63.06 3.24
C PRO A 13 -25.70 63.61 4.63
N ALA A 14 -25.50 62.73 5.60
CA ALA A 14 -24.98 63.06 6.93
C ALA A 14 -23.46 62.84 7.01
N SER A 15 -22.73 63.96 7.11
CA SER A 15 -21.44 64.17 7.78
C SER A 15 -20.49 62.98 7.99
N GLN A 16 -19.37 62.98 7.26
CA GLN A 16 -18.17 62.20 7.61
C GLN A 16 -17.44 62.82 8.83
N PRO A 17 -17.04 62.03 9.84
CA PRO A 17 -15.88 62.35 10.66
C PRO A 17 -14.59 61.93 9.93
N GLN A 18 -13.67 62.87 9.70
CA GLN A 18 -12.38 62.54 9.08
C GLN A 18 -11.44 61.91 10.11
N PHE A 19 -11.14 60.62 9.93
CA PHE A 19 -10.03 59.97 10.61
C PHE A 19 -8.81 59.95 9.69
N GLY A 20 -7.81 60.77 10.04
CA GLY A 20 -6.54 60.82 9.31
C GLY A 20 -5.75 59.52 9.50
N LEU A 21 -5.55 58.77 8.41
CA LEU A 21 -4.62 57.65 8.37
C LEU A 21 -3.24 58.18 7.97
N SER A 22 -2.32 58.19 8.94
CA SER A 22 -0.91 58.47 8.69
C SER A 22 -0.29 57.35 7.85
N TYR A 23 0.10 57.67 6.62
CA TYR A 23 0.86 56.78 5.75
C TYR A 23 2.28 56.56 6.32
N THR A 24 2.51 55.43 6.99
CA THR A 24 3.87 54.92 7.24
C THR A 24 4.26 53.96 6.12
N GLY A 25 5.17 54.41 5.25
CA GLY A 25 5.60 53.65 4.09
C GLY A 25 6.47 52.45 4.44
N HIS A 26 5.87 51.26 4.54
CA HIS A 26 6.63 50.01 4.57
C HIS A 26 6.98 49.53 3.15
N ARG A 27 8.24 49.81 2.80
CA ARG A 27 8.97 49.30 1.62
C ARG A 27 8.89 47.76 1.53
N TYR A 28 8.16 47.25 0.55
CA TYR A 28 8.26 45.84 0.12
C TYR A 28 9.51 45.65 -0.77
N PRO A 29 10.38 44.66 -0.50
CA PRO A 29 11.36 44.18 -1.47
C PRO A 29 10.73 43.13 -2.42
N PRO A 30 11.06 43.13 -3.73
CA PRO A 30 10.60 42.12 -4.67
C PRO A 30 11.56 40.92 -4.82
N ALA A 31 11.06 39.85 -5.44
CA ALA A 31 11.74 38.58 -5.78
C ALA A 31 12.07 37.67 -4.56
N GLN A 32 12.05 36.33 -4.69
CA GLN A 32 12.20 35.51 -5.90
C GLN A 32 11.11 34.44 -6.04
N GLN A 33 10.68 34.17 -7.28
CA GLN A 33 10.00 32.91 -7.62
C GLN A 33 11.05 31.79 -7.61
N VAL A 34 10.93 30.85 -6.66
CA VAL A 34 11.58 29.55 -6.80
C VAL A 34 10.55 28.60 -7.40
N TYR A 35 10.79 28.18 -8.65
CA TYR A 35 10.08 27.07 -9.26
C TYR A 35 10.47 25.77 -8.54
N GLY A 36 9.75 25.48 -7.45
CA GLY A 36 9.85 24.20 -6.77
C GLY A 36 9.39 23.10 -7.73
N ALA A 37 10.28 22.16 -8.03
CA ALA A 37 9.96 21.02 -8.88
C ALA A 37 8.72 20.27 -8.37
N TYR A 38 7.90 19.78 -9.29
CA TYR A 38 6.82 18.86 -9.01
C TYR A 38 7.40 17.49 -8.60
N SER A 39 7.89 17.40 -7.35
CA SER A 39 8.14 16.11 -6.71
C SER A 39 6.80 15.42 -6.57
N THR A 40 6.59 14.33 -7.30
CA THR A 40 5.48 13.40 -7.06
C THR A 40 5.76 12.58 -5.80
N ASP A 41 5.89 13.25 -4.66
CA ASP A 41 5.73 12.64 -3.35
C ASP A 41 4.25 12.28 -3.22
N GLN A 42 3.94 10.97 -3.30
CA GLN A 42 2.59 10.49 -3.06
C GLN A 42 2.14 10.93 -1.66
N ASP A 43 0.98 11.59 -1.59
CA ASP A 43 0.54 12.32 -0.40
C ASP A 43 0.47 11.43 0.85
N ILE A 44 1.48 11.56 1.72
CA ILE A 44 1.36 11.18 3.12
C ILE A 44 0.65 12.34 3.81
N PHE A 45 -0.68 12.29 3.85
CA PHE A 45 -1.48 13.27 4.58
C PHE A 45 -1.20 13.14 6.09
N PHE A 46 -0.86 14.26 6.73
CA PHE A 46 -0.52 14.31 8.16
C PHE A 46 -1.63 15.00 8.95
N VAL A 47 -2.41 14.24 9.72
CA VAL A 47 -3.44 14.81 10.61
C VAL A 47 -2.86 15.10 11.99
N GLN A 48 -2.83 16.39 12.36
CA GLN A 48 -2.40 16.85 13.67
C GLN A 48 -3.56 16.78 14.67
N GLN A 49 -3.73 15.65 15.37
CA GLN A 49 -4.58 15.64 16.57
C GLN A 49 -3.84 16.25 17.76
N ARG A 50 -4.56 17.05 18.55
CA ARG A 50 -4.15 17.55 19.87
C ARG A 50 -4.76 16.64 20.92
N HIS A 51 -3.96 15.72 21.46
CA HIS A 51 -4.38 14.92 22.61
C HIS A 51 -4.21 15.75 23.88
N ASN A 52 -5.30 15.99 24.61
CA ASN A 52 -5.28 16.66 25.90
C ASN A 52 -5.18 15.58 27.00
N PRO A 53 -4.09 15.49 27.79
CA PRO A 53 -3.94 14.45 28.80
C PRO A 53 -4.72 14.83 30.05
N SER A 54 -5.91 14.26 30.24
CA SER A 54 -6.72 14.46 31.43
C SER A 54 -7.53 13.21 31.75
N GLY A 55 -7.23 12.55 32.88
CA GLY A 55 -8.19 11.65 33.51
C GLY A 55 -7.76 10.19 33.71
N GLN A 56 -7.04 9.96 34.80
CA GLN A 56 -7.25 8.86 35.76
C GLN A 56 -7.02 7.40 35.36
N VAL A 57 -6.16 6.76 36.16
CA VAL A 57 -5.96 5.32 36.27
C VAL A 57 -7.11 4.66 37.05
N ALA A 58 -7.55 3.49 36.61
CA ALA A 58 -8.38 2.59 37.39
C ALA A 58 -7.89 1.14 37.20
N SER A 59 -7.26 0.60 38.25
CA SER A 59 -6.78 -0.77 38.32
C SER A 59 -7.89 -1.73 38.75
N LEU A 60 -8.08 -2.84 38.03
CA LEU A 60 -8.84 -4.00 38.51
C LEU A 60 -8.10 -5.32 38.20
N PRO A 61 -8.33 -6.39 38.99
CA PRO A 61 -7.37 -7.48 39.13
C PRO A 61 -7.58 -8.65 38.16
N TYR A 62 -6.53 -9.47 38.08
CA TYR A 62 -6.43 -10.72 37.33
C TYR A 62 -7.52 -11.73 37.66
N HIS A 63 -7.94 -12.52 36.66
CA HIS A 63 -8.61 -13.80 36.88
C HIS A 63 -8.18 -14.90 35.89
N ALA A 64 -7.76 -16.04 36.45
CA ALA A 64 -7.61 -17.41 35.91
C ALA A 64 -6.92 -17.67 34.53
N PRO A 65 -5.87 -18.53 34.49
CA PRO A 65 -5.43 -19.21 33.28
C PRO A 65 -6.19 -20.53 33.05
N TYR A 66 -6.65 -20.78 31.81
CA TYR A 66 -7.14 -22.09 31.37
C TYR A 66 -6.04 -22.87 30.63
N PRO A 67 -5.62 -24.05 31.10
CA PRO A 67 -4.78 -24.95 30.29
C PRO A 67 -5.66 -25.80 29.37
N SER A 68 -5.57 -25.56 28.06
CA SER A 68 -6.19 -26.43 27.05
C SER A 68 -5.38 -27.72 26.87
N SER A 69 -5.98 -28.86 27.16
CA SER A 69 -5.39 -30.18 26.88
C SER A 69 -5.55 -30.55 25.40
N LEU A 70 -4.44 -30.90 24.74
CA LEU A 70 -4.41 -31.47 23.40
C LEU A 70 -4.27 -33.01 23.50
N PRO A 71 -5.10 -33.81 22.84
CA PRO A 71 -4.84 -35.23 22.66
C PRO A 71 -3.85 -35.46 21.51
N THR A 72 -2.75 -36.15 21.80
CA THR A 72 -1.80 -36.64 20.79
C THR A 72 -2.42 -37.74 19.95
N VAL A 73 -2.66 -37.49 18.66
CA VAL A 73 -3.08 -38.53 17.71
C VAL A 73 -1.85 -39.29 17.20
N LEU A 74 -1.64 -40.49 17.74
CA LEU A 74 -0.62 -41.43 17.29
C LEU A 74 -1.10 -42.15 16.02
N SER A 75 -0.70 -41.66 14.84
CA SER A 75 -1.08 -42.28 13.56
C SER A 75 -0.20 -43.49 13.25
N SER A 76 -0.68 -44.68 13.61
CA SER A 76 -0.04 -45.96 13.29
C SER A 76 0.04 -46.19 11.77
N HIS A 77 1.21 -46.60 11.28
CA HIS A 77 1.37 -47.09 9.92
C HIS A 77 1.08 -48.59 9.90
N ALA A 78 -0.16 -48.95 9.54
CA ALA A 78 -0.51 -50.33 9.24
C ALA A 78 -0.16 -50.66 7.78
N GLN A 79 0.37 -51.85 7.56
CA GLN A 79 0.55 -52.45 6.23
C GLN A 79 -0.69 -53.30 5.91
N HIS A 80 -1.03 -53.40 4.62
CA HIS A 80 -2.12 -54.26 4.14
C HIS A 80 -1.61 -55.04 2.92
N ASP A 81 -1.35 -56.33 3.11
CA ASP A 81 -1.15 -57.29 2.03
C ASP A 81 -2.51 -57.81 1.53
N ALA A 82 -2.72 -57.90 0.21
CA ALA A 82 -3.88 -58.58 -0.39
C ALA A 82 -3.65 -59.00 -1.86
N GLU A 83 -3.87 -60.29 -2.13
CA GLU A 83 -3.75 -61.01 -3.41
C GLU A 83 -4.86 -62.11 -3.46
N ILE A 84 -5.26 -62.74 -4.58
CA ILE A 84 -4.75 -62.74 -5.96
C ILE A 84 -5.95 -62.66 -6.93
N ALA A 85 -5.83 -61.95 -8.06
CA ALA A 85 -6.71 -62.18 -9.22
C ALA A 85 -6.01 -61.82 -10.55
N GLY A 86 -5.77 -62.82 -11.39
CA GLY A 86 -5.11 -62.65 -12.68
C GLY A 86 -6.08 -62.34 -13.82
N ASN A 87 -5.52 -61.98 -14.97
CA ASN A 87 -6.14 -62.28 -16.27
C ASN A 87 -5.05 -62.66 -17.27
N ASP A 88 -5.19 -63.84 -17.87
CA ASP A 88 -4.26 -64.41 -18.83
C ASP A 88 -4.83 -64.22 -20.23
N GLN A 89 -4.06 -63.61 -21.14
CA GLN A 89 -4.12 -64.05 -22.53
C GLN A 89 -2.84 -63.73 -23.31
N SER A 90 -2.24 -64.80 -23.84
CA SER A 90 -1.08 -64.77 -24.72
C SER A 90 -1.46 -64.34 -26.15
N THR A 91 -0.62 -63.52 -26.79
CA THR A 91 -0.49 -63.46 -28.26
C THR A 91 0.97 -63.42 -28.66
N SER A 92 1.31 -64.12 -29.74
CA SER A 92 2.63 -64.72 -29.95
C SER A 92 3.48 -64.10 -31.07
N ALA A 93 4.80 -64.05 -30.83
CA ALA A 93 5.86 -64.21 -31.82
C ALA A 93 6.12 -62.99 -32.78
N PRO A 94 7.21 -62.97 -33.59
CA PRO A 94 8.28 -61.97 -33.35
C PRO A 94 8.79 -61.21 -34.59
N ALA A 95 9.43 -60.05 -34.39
CA ALA A 95 10.62 -59.52 -35.11
C ALA A 95 10.72 -57.97 -35.10
N GLU A 96 11.95 -57.49 -34.86
CA GLU A 96 12.55 -56.20 -35.23
C GLU A 96 12.14 -54.83 -34.63
N ALA A 97 13.19 -53.99 -34.47
CA ALA A 97 13.21 -52.54 -34.18
C ALA A 97 12.93 -52.08 -32.70
N PRO A 98 13.24 -50.82 -32.30
CA PRO A 98 14.52 -50.55 -31.64
C PRO A 98 14.44 -49.87 -30.24
N SER A 99 15.50 -50.06 -29.45
CA SER A 99 15.96 -49.33 -28.23
C SER A 99 14.95 -48.48 -27.41
N PRO A 100 14.55 -48.91 -26.19
CA PRO A 100 13.53 -48.24 -25.37
C PRO A 100 14.12 -47.21 -24.37
N MET A 101 14.77 -46.14 -24.83
CA MET A 101 15.46 -45.17 -23.93
C MET A 101 15.00 -43.69 -24.00
N ALA A 102 13.92 -43.37 -24.72
CA ALA A 102 13.36 -42.02 -24.72
C ALA A 102 12.06 -41.94 -23.87
N PRO A 103 12.03 -41.17 -22.77
CA PRO A 103 10.78 -40.88 -22.07
C PRO A 103 9.79 -40.19 -23.05
N PRO A 104 8.50 -40.55 -23.04
CA PRO A 104 7.53 -39.96 -23.96
C PRO A 104 7.49 -38.45 -23.79
N ALA A 105 7.71 -37.72 -24.88
CA ALA A 105 7.82 -36.26 -24.90
C ALA A 105 6.47 -35.61 -24.58
N ARG A 106 6.13 -35.52 -23.29
CA ARG A 106 4.89 -34.90 -22.82
C ARG A 106 4.83 -33.45 -23.31
N PRO A 107 3.78 -33.02 -24.04
CA PRO A 107 3.70 -31.66 -24.56
C PRO A 107 3.72 -30.66 -23.41
N ARG A 108 4.64 -29.69 -23.47
CA ARG A 108 4.75 -28.63 -22.45
C ARG A 108 3.44 -27.85 -22.41
N LYS A 109 2.81 -27.76 -21.24
CA LYS A 109 1.58 -26.98 -21.03
C LYS A 109 1.81 -25.54 -21.52
N ARG A 110 0.89 -25.02 -22.34
CA ARG A 110 0.95 -23.64 -22.86
C ARG A 110 1.06 -22.66 -21.70
N LYS A 111 1.91 -21.62 -21.85
CA LYS A 111 1.98 -20.54 -20.86
C LYS A 111 0.62 -19.82 -20.81
N ALA A 112 0.24 -19.34 -19.63
CA ALA A 112 -0.99 -18.58 -19.47
C ALA A 112 -0.93 -17.28 -20.30
N PRO A 113 -2.05 -16.79 -20.86
CA PRO A 113 -2.09 -15.52 -21.58
C PRO A 113 -1.53 -14.37 -20.74
N THR A 114 -0.61 -13.61 -21.33
CA THR A 114 -0.09 -12.38 -20.73
C THR A 114 -1.06 -11.24 -21.03
N LEU A 115 -2.00 -11.00 -20.11
CA LEU A 115 -2.89 -9.84 -20.16
C LEU A 115 -2.06 -8.54 -20.13
N ARG A 116 -2.36 -7.61 -21.04
CA ARG A 116 -1.72 -6.29 -21.17
C ARG A 116 -2.13 -5.37 -20.02
N ALA A 117 -1.59 -4.14 -19.98
CA ALA A 117 -2.04 -3.13 -19.01
C ALA A 117 -3.40 -2.56 -19.41
N GLU A 118 -3.55 -2.24 -20.71
CA GLU A 118 -4.79 -1.83 -21.39
C GLU A 118 -6.01 -2.66 -20.95
N ASP A 119 -5.90 -3.99 -20.98
CA ASP A 119 -6.98 -4.95 -20.61
C ASP A 119 -7.55 -4.75 -19.19
N TRP A 120 -6.85 -4.03 -18.30
CA TRP A 120 -7.27 -3.82 -16.90
C TRP A 120 -7.84 -2.44 -16.63
N GLU A 121 -7.69 -1.48 -17.55
CA GLU A 121 -8.16 -0.11 -17.34
C GLU A 121 -9.68 -0.02 -17.11
N PRO A 122 -10.54 -0.74 -17.89
CA PRO A 122 -12.00 -0.69 -17.67
C PRO A 122 -12.45 -1.27 -16.31
N TYR A 123 -11.67 -2.20 -15.75
CA TYR A 123 -12.01 -2.91 -14.50
C TYR A 123 -11.31 -2.31 -13.28
N LYS A 124 -10.33 -1.42 -13.49
CA LYS A 124 -9.46 -0.89 -12.44
C LYS A 124 -10.24 -0.33 -11.27
N ASP A 125 -11.16 0.60 -11.53
CA ASP A 125 -11.84 1.33 -10.46
C ASP A 125 -12.82 0.40 -9.70
N ARG A 126 -13.46 -0.56 -10.38
CA ARG A 126 -14.29 -1.59 -9.75
C ARG A 126 -13.47 -2.57 -8.90
N ILE A 127 -12.29 -2.99 -9.37
CA ILE A 127 -11.35 -3.82 -8.59
C ILE A 127 -10.87 -3.08 -7.33
N LEU A 128 -10.59 -1.78 -7.45
CA LEU A 128 -10.16 -0.95 -6.33
C LEU A 128 -11.27 -0.72 -5.30
N ASP A 129 -12.50 -0.47 -5.72
CA ASP A 129 -13.69 -0.42 -4.86
C ASP A 129 -13.87 -1.71 -4.05
N LEU A 130 -13.96 -2.85 -4.75
CA LEU A 130 -14.15 -4.17 -4.12
C LEU A 130 -13.02 -4.52 -3.12
N HIS A 131 -11.77 -4.22 -3.46
CA HIS A 131 -10.61 -4.55 -2.61
C HIS A 131 -10.39 -3.55 -1.45
N THR A 132 -10.65 -2.26 -1.66
CA THR A 132 -10.21 -1.19 -0.75
C THR A 132 -11.37 -0.64 0.09
N VAL A 133 -12.52 -0.42 -0.53
CA VAL A 133 -13.72 0.12 0.14
C VAL A 133 -14.51 -1.01 0.80
N GLN A 134 -14.73 -2.10 0.06
CA GLN A 134 -15.50 -3.26 0.56
C GLN A 134 -14.63 -4.29 1.31
N GLY A 135 -13.29 -4.19 1.21
CA GLY A 135 -12.34 -5.04 1.94
C GLY A 135 -12.31 -6.50 1.52
N LEU A 136 -12.88 -6.85 0.36
CA LEU A 136 -13.04 -8.24 -0.09
C LEU A 136 -11.70 -8.91 -0.42
N SER A 137 -11.64 -10.22 -0.27
CA SER A 137 -10.45 -11.00 -0.58
C SER A 137 -10.25 -11.14 -2.10
N LEU A 138 -9.00 -11.25 -2.55
CA LEU A 138 -8.68 -11.42 -3.98
C LEU A 138 -9.44 -12.55 -4.70
N PRO A 139 -9.71 -13.74 -4.11
CA PRO A 139 -10.52 -14.76 -4.78
C PRO A 139 -12.01 -14.37 -4.92
N GLU A 140 -12.55 -13.53 -4.04
CA GLU A 140 -13.92 -12.99 -4.14
C GLU A 140 -13.97 -11.87 -5.19
N VAL A 141 -13.04 -10.92 -5.14
CA VAL A 141 -12.88 -9.85 -6.16
C VAL A 141 -12.80 -10.47 -7.56
N ARG A 142 -12.01 -11.54 -7.74
CA ARG A 142 -11.93 -12.28 -9.01
C ARG A 142 -13.28 -12.85 -9.44
N GLN A 143 -14.01 -13.51 -8.53
CA GLN A 143 -15.32 -14.11 -8.85
C GLN A 143 -16.36 -13.05 -9.22
N ILE A 144 -16.36 -11.90 -8.55
CA ILE A 144 -17.27 -10.79 -8.84
C ILE A 144 -16.95 -10.21 -10.22
N ILE A 145 -15.69 -9.90 -10.52
CA ILE A 145 -15.29 -9.36 -11.82
C ILE A 145 -15.51 -10.36 -12.97
N GLU A 146 -15.28 -11.66 -12.73
CA GLU A 146 -15.56 -12.73 -13.70
C GLU A 146 -17.08 -12.88 -13.94
N LYS A 147 -17.93 -12.66 -12.93
CA LYS A 147 -19.40 -12.70 -13.04
C LYS A 147 -20.00 -11.43 -13.66
N GLU A 148 -19.48 -10.24 -13.32
CA GLU A 148 -19.98 -8.94 -13.79
C GLU A 148 -19.53 -8.64 -15.24
N TYR A 149 -18.29 -8.99 -15.60
CA TYR A 149 -17.67 -8.58 -16.87
C TYR A 149 -17.12 -9.75 -17.72
N GLY A 150 -17.15 -10.99 -17.25
CA GLY A 150 -16.54 -12.13 -17.95
C GLY A 150 -15.00 -12.11 -17.95
N PHE A 151 -14.36 -11.22 -17.19
CA PHE A 151 -12.91 -11.00 -17.26
C PHE A 151 -12.11 -12.08 -16.49
N GLN A 152 -11.59 -13.05 -17.22
CA GLN A 152 -10.84 -14.18 -16.66
C GLN A 152 -9.35 -13.87 -16.46
N ALA A 153 -8.97 -13.64 -15.21
CA ALA A 153 -7.57 -13.43 -14.82
C ALA A 153 -7.20 -14.21 -13.55
N LYS A 154 -5.91 -14.54 -13.38
CA LYS A 154 -5.41 -15.27 -12.20
C LYS A 154 -5.24 -14.33 -11.02
N GLU A 155 -5.49 -14.81 -9.80
CA GLU A 155 -5.33 -14.04 -8.55
C GLU A 155 -3.96 -13.33 -8.41
N ARG A 156 -2.88 -13.99 -8.84
CA ARG A 156 -1.53 -13.39 -8.88
C ARG A 156 -1.48 -12.13 -9.76
N GLN A 157 -2.22 -12.08 -10.87
CA GLN A 157 -2.27 -10.91 -11.75
C GLN A 157 -3.01 -9.75 -11.08
N TYR A 158 -4.15 -10.02 -10.42
CA TYR A 158 -4.86 -9.03 -9.59
C TYR A 158 -3.92 -8.42 -8.53
N ARG A 159 -3.21 -9.27 -7.76
CA ARG A 159 -2.25 -8.80 -6.75
C ARG A 159 -1.15 -7.92 -7.36
N THR A 160 -0.60 -8.29 -8.52
CA THR A 160 0.41 -7.48 -9.21
C THR A 160 -0.16 -6.14 -9.67
N ARG A 161 -1.38 -6.11 -10.21
CA ARG A 161 -2.04 -4.88 -10.69
C ARG A 161 -2.39 -3.93 -9.54
N ILE A 162 -2.97 -4.42 -8.47
CA ILE A 162 -3.25 -3.64 -7.25
C ILE A 162 -1.96 -3.04 -6.65
N SER A 163 -0.85 -3.80 -6.66
CA SER A 163 0.46 -3.32 -6.19
C SER A 163 1.08 -2.25 -7.11
N GLN A 164 0.85 -2.35 -8.43
CA GLN A 164 1.23 -1.35 -9.44
C GLN A 164 0.41 -0.06 -9.30
N TRP A 165 -0.90 -0.16 -9.08
CA TRP A 165 -1.79 0.98 -8.79
C TRP A 165 -1.56 1.61 -7.41
N GLY A 166 -0.68 1.02 -6.58
CA GLY A 166 -0.33 1.56 -5.27
C GLY A 166 -1.38 1.31 -4.18
N MET A 167 -2.42 0.51 -4.42
CA MET A 167 -3.50 0.25 -3.45
C MET A 167 -3.29 -1.05 -2.65
N ASP A 168 -2.03 -1.32 -2.28
CA ASP A 168 -1.66 -2.44 -1.41
C ASP A 168 -1.91 -2.07 0.07
N LYS A 169 -2.61 -2.94 0.80
CA LYS A 169 -2.86 -2.85 2.26
C LYS A 169 -1.58 -2.89 3.11
N ASN A 170 -0.45 -3.24 2.51
CA ASN A 170 0.85 -3.28 3.17
C ASN A 170 1.63 -1.99 2.92
N VAL A 171 2.00 -1.31 4.00
CA VAL A 171 2.95 -0.18 3.98
C VAL A 171 4.29 -0.67 3.45
N LYS A 172 4.77 -0.07 2.35
CA LYS A 172 6.03 -0.44 1.70
C LYS A 172 7.23 -0.04 2.58
N PRO A 173 8.39 -0.71 2.47
CA PRO A 173 9.57 -0.38 3.28
C PRO A 173 10.04 1.07 3.15
N GLN A 174 9.85 1.69 1.98
CA GLN A 174 10.16 3.09 1.70
C GLN A 174 9.21 4.06 2.42
N GLU A 175 7.91 3.78 2.43
CA GLU A 175 6.91 4.56 3.17
C GLU A 175 7.16 4.48 4.68
N MET A 176 7.44 3.26 5.19
CA MET A 176 7.79 3.06 6.60
C MET A 176 9.09 3.78 6.98
N ALA A 177 10.10 3.79 6.09
CA ALA A 177 11.33 4.55 6.28
C ALA A 177 11.09 6.07 6.37
N ALA A 178 10.18 6.62 5.56
CA ALA A 178 9.78 8.02 5.63
C ALA A 178 9.05 8.35 6.94
N ILE A 179 8.13 7.48 7.37
CA ILE A 179 7.42 7.56 8.66
C ILE A 179 8.40 7.57 9.83
N VAL A 180 9.34 6.62 9.88
CA VAL A 180 10.36 6.53 10.95
C VAL A 180 11.20 7.81 11.00
N ARG A 181 11.70 8.28 9.85
CA ARG A 181 12.49 9.52 9.77
C ARG A 181 11.69 10.73 10.28
N LYS A 182 10.39 10.81 9.98
CA LYS A 182 9.50 11.88 10.45
C LYS A 182 9.22 11.79 11.96
N ARG A 183 8.96 10.57 12.48
CA ARG A 183 8.80 10.29 13.92
C ARG A 183 10.03 10.72 14.73
N GLN A 184 11.22 10.28 14.30
CA GLN A 184 12.48 10.61 14.97
C GLN A 184 12.83 12.10 14.87
N ARG A 185 12.69 12.73 13.68
CA ARG A 185 12.89 14.18 13.54
C ARG A 185 12.01 14.94 14.52
N ARG A 186 10.74 14.54 14.65
CA ARG A 186 9.82 15.22 15.55
C ARG A 186 10.22 15.05 17.02
N LYS A 187 10.63 13.84 17.41
CA LYS A 187 11.07 13.53 18.77
C LYS A 187 12.38 14.22 19.17
N LEU A 188 13.33 14.36 18.23
CA LEU A 188 14.68 14.88 18.50
C LEU A 188 14.82 16.38 18.23
N VAL A 189 14.09 16.94 17.26
CA VAL A 189 14.23 18.33 16.81
C VAL A 189 13.00 19.18 17.12
N GLU A 190 11.79 18.60 17.06
CA GLU A 190 10.52 19.32 17.23
C GLU A 190 9.85 18.97 18.59
N THR A 191 10.64 18.91 19.68
CA THR A 191 10.20 18.50 21.03
C THR A 191 8.98 19.24 21.57
N ASN A 192 8.74 20.47 21.13
CA ASN A 192 7.56 21.27 21.46
C ASN A 192 6.24 20.76 20.82
N LYS A 193 6.26 19.65 20.06
CA LYS A 193 5.10 19.13 19.33
C LYS A 193 4.75 17.70 19.74
N GLY A 194 3.46 17.45 19.93
CA GLY A 194 2.92 16.12 20.24
C GLY A 194 3.15 15.08 19.14
N GLN A 195 2.85 13.82 19.48
CA GLN A 195 2.94 12.66 18.59
C GLN A 195 2.12 12.86 17.30
N LEU A 196 2.51 12.18 16.23
CA LEU A 196 1.80 12.20 14.94
C LEU A 196 1.05 10.89 14.74
N VAL A 197 -0.18 11.01 14.26
CA VAL A 197 -0.84 9.93 13.53
C VAL A 197 -0.26 9.91 12.12
N PHE A 198 0.15 8.73 11.67
CA PHE A 198 0.62 8.51 10.30
C PHE A 198 -0.46 7.79 9.51
N GLU A 199 -0.74 8.27 8.31
CA GLU A 199 -1.67 7.65 7.38
C GLU A 199 -0.93 7.35 6.06
N VAL A 200 -1.20 6.18 5.48
CA VAL A 200 -0.66 5.77 4.19
C VAL A 200 -1.82 5.20 3.38
N ARG A 201 -2.20 5.87 2.28
CA ARG A 201 -3.24 5.40 1.34
C ARG A 201 -4.59 5.12 2.02
N GLY A 202 -5.07 6.04 2.87
CA GLY A 202 -6.31 5.84 3.64
C GLY A 202 -6.18 4.91 4.86
N SER A 203 -5.01 4.30 5.09
CA SER A 203 -4.79 3.37 6.21
C SER A 203 -3.92 4.00 7.31
N GLN A 204 -4.43 4.05 8.53
CA GLN A 204 -3.67 4.48 9.70
C GLN A 204 -2.52 3.49 10.00
N VAL A 205 -1.33 4.02 10.29
CA VAL A 205 -0.15 3.22 10.67
C VAL A 205 0.03 3.28 12.18
N GLU A 206 -0.31 2.19 12.86
CA GLU A 206 -0.15 2.04 14.31
C GLU A 206 1.31 2.26 14.77
N PRO A 207 1.54 2.91 15.92
CA PRO A 207 2.89 3.14 16.46
C PRO A 207 3.65 1.84 16.71
N GLN A 208 2.95 0.76 17.13
CA GLN A 208 3.54 -0.56 17.30
C GLN A 208 4.08 -1.16 16.00
N LYS A 209 3.44 -0.88 14.85
CA LYS A 209 3.86 -1.38 13.53
C LYS A 209 5.19 -0.73 13.12
N ILE A 210 5.35 0.56 13.46
CA ILE A 210 6.60 1.32 13.28
C ILE A 210 7.70 0.73 14.19
N GLU A 211 7.42 0.48 15.47
CA GLU A 211 8.38 -0.09 16.43
C GLU A 211 8.86 -1.50 16.05
N ARG A 212 7.93 -2.39 15.64
CA ARG A 212 8.27 -3.73 15.13
C ARG A 212 9.17 -3.65 13.89
N TRP A 213 8.98 -2.64 13.02
CA TRP A 213 9.84 -2.41 11.86
C TRP A 213 11.22 -1.89 12.26
N MET A 214 11.29 -0.91 13.17
CA MET A 214 12.56 -0.36 13.67
C MET A 214 13.41 -1.44 14.35
N LYS A 215 12.80 -2.27 15.21
CA LYS A 215 13.46 -3.43 15.84
C LYS A 215 14.00 -4.42 14.80
N ARG A 216 13.23 -4.74 13.75
CA ARG A 216 13.66 -5.62 12.65
C ARG A 216 14.81 -5.03 11.81
N LYS A 217 14.90 -3.70 11.73
CA LYS A 217 15.93 -2.99 10.95
C LYS A 217 17.12 -2.50 11.79
N GLY A 218 17.16 -2.77 13.10
CA GLY A 218 18.21 -2.29 14.00
C GLY A 218 18.23 -0.77 14.16
N VAL A 219 17.11 -0.08 13.90
CA VAL A 219 17.03 1.38 13.95
C VAL A 219 16.77 1.83 15.39
N VAL A 220 17.68 2.64 15.93
CA VAL A 220 17.57 3.18 17.29
C VAL A 220 16.76 4.49 17.26
N GLU A 221 15.78 4.62 18.13
CA GLU A 221 14.88 5.80 18.23
C GLU A 221 15.62 7.12 18.56
N SER A 222 16.83 7.04 19.14
CA SER A 222 17.66 8.20 19.52
C SER A 222 18.52 8.78 18.39
N SER A 223 18.57 8.14 17.20
CA SER A 223 19.38 8.58 16.07
C SER A 223 18.52 8.78 14.82
N LEU A 224 18.81 9.82 14.03
CA LEU A 224 18.06 10.14 12.82
C LEU A 224 18.29 9.08 11.72
N TYR A 225 17.20 8.46 11.27
CA TYR A 225 17.24 7.43 10.24
C TYR A 225 17.52 8.02 8.84
N ALA A 226 18.81 8.03 8.50
CA ALA A 226 19.29 8.07 7.14
C ALA A 226 19.48 6.62 6.65
N PRO A 227 18.60 6.06 5.79
CA PRO A 227 18.97 4.86 5.07
C PRO A 227 20.23 5.17 4.26
N SER A 228 21.21 4.28 4.28
CA SER A 228 22.44 4.45 3.49
C SER A 228 22.04 4.82 2.05
N PRO A 229 22.52 5.97 1.51
CA PRO A 229 22.19 6.36 0.16
C PRO A 229 22.63 5.20 -0.75
N ALA A 230 21.67 4.59 -1.44
CA ALA A 230 21.94 3.45 -2.29
C ALA A 230 23.07 3.85 -3.24
N ALA A 231 24.24 3.23 -3.05
CA ALA A 231 25.49 3.75 -3.59
C ALA A 231 25.29 4.06 -5.07
N CYS A 232 25.35 5.35 -5.42
CA CYS A 232 25.21 5.79 -6.78
C CYS A 232 26.32 5.08 -7.54
N LYS A 233 25.96 4.06 -8.33
CA LYS A 233 26.88 3.39 -9.23
C LYS A 233 27.18 4.38 -10.33
N LEU A 234 28.08 5.32 -10.03
CA LEU A 234 28.78 6.12 -11.01
C LEU A 234 29.44 5.12 -11.93
N SER A 235 28.80 4.89 -13.07
CA SER A 235 29.40 4.21 -14.19
C SER A 235 30.52 5.13 -14.67
N THR A 236 31.74 4.85 -14.22
CA THR A 236 32.96 5.43 -14.77
C THR A 236 33.05 5.00 -16.24
N SER A 237 32.36 5.72 -17.11
CA SER A 237 32.57 5.65 -18.55
C SER A 237 33.89 6.34 -18.83
N GLU A 238 34.93 5.52 -18.97
CA GLU A 238 36.28 5.94 -19.27
C GLU A 238 36.31 6.70 -20.60
N ALA A 239 36.41 8.03 -20.50
CA ALA A 239 36.49 8.91 -21.66
C ALA A 239 37.88 8.79 -22.30
N ARG A 240 38.03 7.80 -23.20
CA ARG A 240 39.24 7.61 -23.99
C ARG A 240 39.36 8.73 -25.02
N ILE A 241 40.18 9.74 -24.71
CA ILE A 241 40.53 10.82 -25.64
C ILE A 241 41.39 10.21 -26.77
N PRO A 242 41.00 10.36 -28.05
CA PRO A 242 41.91 10.10 -29.17
C PRO A 242 42.79 11.32 -29.43
N CYS A 243 44.07 11.06 -29.73
CA CYS A 243 44.95 11.98 -30.45
C CYS A 243 45.02 11.55 -31.92
#